data_AF-A0A1E1J015-F1
#
_entry.id   AF-A0A1E1J015-F1
#
_cell.length_a   1.000
_cell.length_b   1.000
_cell.length_c   1.000
_cell.angle_alpha   90.00
_cell.angle_beta   90.00
_cell.angle_gamma   90.00
#
_symmetry.space_group_name_H-M   'P 1'
#
loop_
_entity.id
_entity.type
_entity.pdbx_description
1 polymer ?
#
loop_
_entity_poly.entity_id
_entity_poly.type
_entity_poly.pdbx_seq_one_letter_code
_entity_poly.pdbx_strand_id
1 'polypeptide(L)'
;MDSKTRSTYVSEAASSVLTLEAITHLCSRRVKESTSSDERSVAGYEKDYLLERQGVIIGLRLIERLLYREPVFGGTSTDIVRYVGFTMWKAIFGKRVDSIKAIDSVYYLSDSDFRWLHGFPRLKESDRVQTLANSEGEGSKDGYTEEPVGPVSHRDVLLYTVGIIKGATHSLLGESSLTVTGTHTKEGETIFTLDFK
;
A
#
# COMPACT_ATOMS: atom_id res chain seq x y z
N MET A 1 -31.09 3.30 29.82
CA MET A 1 -30.15 2.16 29.80
C MET A 1 -29.14 2.46 28.71
N ASP A 2 -28.00 3.03 29.08
CA ASP A 2 -26.95 3.37 28.11
C ASP A 2 -26.16 2.11 27.77
N SER A 3 -26.41 1.53 26.60
CA SER A 3 -25.52 0.54 26.02
C SER A 3 -24.23 1.26 25.60
N LYS A 4 -23.30 1.42 26.54
CA LYS A 4 -21.89 1.66 26.22
C LYS A 4 -21.42 0.47 25.39
N THR A 5 -21.50 0.59 24.07
CA THR A 5 -20.70 -0.22 23.16
C THR A 5 -19.25 -0.03 23.58
N ARG A 6 -18.69 -0.99 24.32
CA ARG A 6 -17.26 -1.04 24.60
C ARG A 6 -16.57 -1.09 23.25
N SER A 7 -16.02 0.04 22.81
CA SER A 7 -15.03 0.02 21.77
C SER A 7 -13.86 -0.78 22.30
N THR A 8 -13.71 -2.02 21.82
CA THR A 8 -12.50 -2.82 22.01
C THR A 8 -11.43 -2.20 21.12
N TYR A 9 -10.80 -1.14 21.60
CA TYR A 9 -9.61 -0.59 20.98
C TYR A 9 -8.50 -1.63 21.06
N VAL A 10 -7.81 -1.86 19.94
CA VAL A 10 -6.62 -2.71 19.87
C VAL A 10 -5.40 -1.79 19.88
N SER A 11 -4.31 -2.23 20.50
CA SER A 11 -3.03 -1.52 20.42
C SER A 11 -2.57 -1.40 18.97
N GLU A 12 -2.17 -0.20 18.56
CA GLU A 12 -1.61 0.06 17.23
C GLU A 12 -0.41 -0.84 16.92
N ALA A 13 0.45 -1.06 17.93
CA ALA A 13 1.60 -1.94 17.81
C ALA A 13 1.18 -3.38 17.52
N ALA A 14 0.13 -3.88 18.18
CA ALA A 14 -0.38 -5.24 17.95
C ALA A 14 -0.95 -5.38 16.53
N SER A 15 -1.72 -4.40 16.05
CA SER A 15 -2.25 -4.40 14.68
C SER A 15 -1.14 -4.32 13.64
N SER A 16 -0.12 -3.50 13.88
CA SER A 16 1.03 -3.36 12.99
C SER A 16 1.83 -4.66 12.92
N VAL A 17 2.18 -5.26 14.06
CA VAL A 17 2.90 -6.54 14.11
C VAL A 17 2.12 -7.65 13.40
N LEU A 18 0.80 -7.76 13.63
CA LEU A 18 -0.03 -8.74 12.94
C LEU A 18 -0.04 -8.53 11.42
N THR A 19 -0.09 -7.27 10.97
CA THR A 19 -0.08 -6.93 9.54
C THR A 19 1.26 -7.30 8.90
N LEU A 20 2.36 -6.98 9.58
CA LEU A 20 3.71 -7.32 9.11
C LEU A 20 3.91 -8.84 9.08
N GLU A 21 3.41 -9.57 10.07
CA GLU A 21 3.44 -11.04 10.06
C GLU A 21 2.60 -11.63 8.92
N ALA A 22 1.45 -11.04 8.61
CA ALA A 22 0.65 -11.46 7.46
C ALA A 22 1.41 -11.26 6.13
N ILE A 23 2.12 -10.14 5.96
CA ILE A 23 2.98 -9.89 4.80
C ILE A 23 4.11 -10.93 4.76
N THR A 24 4.79 -11.17 5.87
CA THR A 24 5.84 -12.21 5.97
C THR A 24 5.34 -13.59 5.59
N HIS A 25 4.17 -13.96 6.09
CA HIS A 25 3.55 -15.24 5.76
C HIS A 25 3.19 -15.33 4.26
N LEU A 26 2.68 -14.25 3.65
CA LEU A 26 2.39 -14.20 2.21
C LEU A 26 3.66 -14.36 1.37
N CYS A 27 4.74 -13.68 1.74
CA CYS A 27 6.02 -13.80 1.03
C CYS A 27 6.67 -15.18 1.21
N SER A 28 6.54 -15.78 2.40
CA SER A 28 7.16 -17.07 2.73
C SER A 28 6.45 -18.28 2.13
N ARG A 29 5.18 -18.14 1.74
CA ARG A 29 4.31 -19.27 1.33
C ARG A 29 4.77 -20.00 0.06
N ARG A 30 5.73 -19.45 -0.69
CA ARG A 30 6.15 -19.97 -2.00
C ARG A 30 7.66 -19.99 -2.24
N VAL A 31 8.50 -19.72 -1.25
CA VAL A 31 9.96 -19.97 -1.34
C VAL A 31 10.22 -21.48 -1.21
N LYS A 32 9.68 -22.28 -2.12
CA LYS A 32 10.18 -23.63 -2.39
C LYS A 32 11.22 -23.46 -3.50
N GLU A 33 12.45 -23.90 -3.24
CA GLU A 33 13.65 -23.76 -4.07
C GLU A 33 13.34 -23.84 -5.57
N SER A 34 13.16 -22.68 -6.20
CA SER A 34 13.07 -22.54 -7.65
C SER A 34 14.47 -22.67 -8.23
N THR A 35 14.71 -23.79 -8.91
CA THR A 35 16.02 -24.16 -9.46
C THR A 35 16.38 -23.42 -10.74
N SER A 36 15.39 -22.87 -11.47
CA SER A 36 15.61 -22.12 -12.71
C SER A 36 15.27 -20.62 -12.58
N SER A 37 15.84 -19.79 -13.47
CA SER A 37 15.58 -18.34 -13.52
C SER A 37 14.14 -18.00 -13.88
N ASP A 38 13.51 -18.82 -14.73
CA ASP A 38 12.13 -18.61 -15.18
C ASP A 38 11.14 -18.95 -14.06
N GLU A 39 11.42 -19.95 -13.23
CA GLU A 39 10.63 -20.26 -12.04
C GLU A 39 10.71 -19.14 -11.00
N ARG A 40 11.88 -18.48 -10.84
CA ARG A 40 12.04 -17.33 -9.94
C ARG A 40 11.23 -16.12 -10.38
N SER A 41 11.22 -15.82 -11.68
CA SER A 41 10.46 -14.67 -12.19
C SER A 41 8.95 -14.87 -12.06
N VAL A 42 8.46 -16.07 -12.36
CA VAL A 42 7.05 -16.45 -12.17
C VAL A 42 6.66 -16.41 -10.69
N ALA A 43 7.51 -16.94 -9.80
CA ALA A 43 7.27 -16.90 -8.36
C ALA A 43 7.25 -15.46 -7.81
N GLY A 44 8.13 -14.58 -8.34
CA GLY A 44 8.14 -13.16 -8.01
C GLY A 44 6.85 -12.46 -8.42
N TYR A 45 6.36 -12.71 -9.63
CA TYR A 45 5.08 -12.19 -10.12
C TYR A 45 3.89 -12.71 -9.30
N GLU A 46 3.83 -14.02 -8.99
CA GLU A 46 2.76 -14.59 -8.17
C GLU A 46 2.74 -13.97 -6.76
N LYS A 47 3.92 -13.79 -6.14
CA LYS A 47 4.06 -13.08 -4.85
C LYS A 47 3.50 -11.67 -4.94
N ASP A 48 3.93 -10.91 -5.94
CA ASP A 48 3.50 -9.53 -6.13
C ASP A 48 1.99 -9.42 -6.32
N TYR A 49 1.42 -10.29 -7.16
CA TYR A 49 -0.01 -10.39 -7.36
C TYR A 49 -0.77 -10.71 -6.07
N LEU A 50 -0.25 -11.65 -5.26
CA LEU A 50 -0.88 -12.01 -3.98
C LEU A 50 -0.86 -10.86 -2.97
N LEU A 51 0.26 -10.14 -2.86
CA LEU A 51 0.39 -8.99 -1.97
C LEU A 51 -0.57 -7.86 -2.38
N GLU A 52 -0.57 -7.48 -3.67
CA GLU A 52 -1.48 -6.45 -4.18
C GLU A 52 -2.95 -6.87 -3.94
N ARG A 53 -3.30 -8.11 -4.30
CA ARG A 53 -4.67 -8.63 -4.15
C ARG A 53 -5.15 -8.59 -2.70
N GLN A 54 -4.30 -9.00 -1.74
CA GLN A 54 -4.67 -8.94 -0.32
C GLN A 54 -4.83 -7.50 0.15
N GLY A 55 -3.94 -6.60 -0.27
CA GLY A 55 -4.10 -5.17 -0.02
C GLY A 55 -5.43 -4.65 -0.55
N VAL A 56 -5.78 -4.95 -1.80
CA VAL A 56 -7.04 -4.53 -2.44
C VAL A 56 -8.26 -5.00 -1.65
N ILE A 57 -8.27 -6.27 -1.21
CA ILE A 57 -9.39 -6.80 -0.40
C ILE A 57 -9.53 -6.02 0.90
N ILE A 58 -8.43 -5.72 1.60
CA ILE A 58 -8.48 -4.92 2.82
C ILE A 58 -8.97 -3.50 2.53
N GLY A 59 -8.47 -2.87 1.47
CA GLY A 59 -8.91 -1.54 1.02
C GLY A 59 -10.43 -1.47 0.80
N LEU A 60 -10.98 -2.45 0.08
CA LEU A 60 -12.43 -2.57 -0.16
C LEU A 60 -13.22 -2.72 1.16
N ARG A 61 -12.69 -3.48 2.12
CA ARG A 61 -13.32 -3.64 3.44
C ARG A 61 -13.16 -2.43 4.37
N LEU A 62 -12.13 -1.62 4.15
CA LEU A 62 -11.92 -0.37 4.88
C LEU A 62 -12.91 0.69 4.40
N ILE A 63 -13.05 0.84 3.08
CA ILE A 63 -13.93 1.87 2.50
C ILE A 63 -15.41 1.63 2.88
N GLU A 64 -15.88 0.37 2.86
CA GLU A 64 -17.21 -0.01 3.33
C GLU A 64 -17.48 0.44 4.78
N ARG A 65 -16.47 0.41 5.65
CA ARG A 65 -16.59 0.76 7.07
C ARG A 65 -16.40 2.25 7.34
N LEU A 66 -15.47 2.89 6.65
CA LEU A 66 -15.10 4.29 6.88
C LEU A 66 -16.12 5.25 6.26
N LEU A 67 -16.64 4.94 5.07
CA LEU A 67 -17.65 5.80 4.42
C LEU A 67 -19.06 5.67 4.99
N TYR A 68 -19.36 4.64 5.78
CA TYR A 68 -20.67 4.51 6.44
C TYR A 68 -21.02 5.73 7.31
N ARG A 69 -20.04 6.57 7.66
CA ARG A 69 -20.19 7.74 8.54
C ARG A 69 -19.89 9.09 7.88
N GLU A 70 -19.51 9.15 6.60
CA GLU A 70 -19.19 10.41 5.95
C GLU A 70 -20.32 10.86 4.99
N PRO A 71 -20.75 12.14 5.05
CA PRO A 71 -21.74 12.68 4.13
C PRO A 71 -21.21 12.66 2.69
N VAL A 72 -22.11 12.34 1.76
CA VAL A 72 -21.97 12.31 0.29
C VAL A 72 -20.61 12.83 -0.21
N PHE A 73 -19.72 11.88 -0.47
CA PHE A 73 -18.44 12.11 -1.10
C PHE A 73 -18.66 12.84 -2.45
N GLY A 74 -18.05 14.00 -2.65
CA GLY A 74 -18.19 14.78 -3.89
C GLY A 74 -17.59 14.12 -5.13
N GLY A 75 -16.91 12.98 -4.96
CA GLY A 75 -16.33 12.17 -6.03
C GLY A 75 -15.13 12.83 -6.74
N THR A 76 -14.69 14.00 -6.30
CA THR A 76 -13.55 14.68 -6.94
C THR A 76 -12.24 13.99 -6.58
N SER A 77 -11.24 14.06 -7.47
CA SER A 77 -9.90 13.51 -7.20
C SER A 77 -9.29 14.07 -5.91
N THR A 78 -9.53 15.36 -5.63
CA THR A 78 -9.06 16.00 -4.40
C THR A 78 -9.76 15.44 -3.15
N ASP A 79 -11.05 15.15 -3.21
CA ASP A 79 -11.77 14.55 -2.08
C ASP A 79 -11.25 13.13 -1.80
N ILE A 80 -11.03 12.34 -2.87
CA ILE A 80 -10.49 10.99 -2.76
C ILE A 80 -9.11 11.02 -2.09
N VAL A 81 -8.24 11.93 -2.54
CA VAL A 81 -6.90 12.12 -1.98
C VAL A 81 -6.95 12.53 -0.51
N ARG A 82 -7.86 13.44 -0.13
CA ARG A 82 -8.04 13.83 1.28
C ARG A 82 -8.54 12.66 2.12
N TYR A 83 -9.45 11.84 1.61
CA TYR A 83 -9.87 10.63 2.32
C TYR A 83 -8.69 9.68 2.52
N VAL A 84 -7.89 9.41 1.48
CA VAL A 84 -6.73 8.53 1.61
C VAL A 84 -5.74 9.09 2.63
N GLY A 85 -5.33 10.35 2.48
CA GLY A 85 -4.29 10.96 3.31
C GLY A 85 -4.72 11.25 4.75
N PHE A 86 -6.01 11.51 5.00
CA PHE A 86 -6.49 11.93 6.32
C PHE A 86 -7.35 10.90 7.03
N THR A 87 -8.38 10.34 6.37
CA THR A 87 -9.34 9.44 7.01
C THR A 87 -8.81 8.01 7.03
N MET A 88 -8.44 7.48 5.86
CA MET A 88 -7.88 6.13 5.73
C MET A 88 -6.53 6.04 6.43
N TRP A 89 -5.60 6.97 6.20
CA TRP A 89 -4.28 6.95 6.84
C TRP A 89 -4.39 6.93 8.37
N LYS A 90 -5.27 7.78 8.93
CA LYS A 90 -5.49 7.82 10.37
C LYS A 90 -6.11 6.54 10.91
N ALA A 91 -6.99 5.90 10.14
CA ALA A 91 -7.60 4.63 10.55
C ALA A 91 -6.57 3.48 10.60
N ILE A 92 -5.59 3.47 9.70
CA ILE A 92 -4.59 2.39 9.62
C ILE A 92 -3.38 2.68 10.54
N PHE A 93 -2.87 3.91 10.51
CA PHE A 93 -1.59 4.30 11.11
C PHE A 93 -1.71 5.27 12.28
N GLY A 94 -2.94 5.55 12.75
CA GLY A 94 -3.17 6.49 13.85
C GLY A 94 -2.82 7.96 13.56
N LYS A 95 -2.26 8.27 12.38
CA LYS A 95 -1.84 9.61 11.96
C LYS A 95 -2.31 9.94 10.54
N ARG A 96 -2.34 11.23 10.21
CA ARG A 96 -2.49 11.69 8.82
C ARG A 96 -1.14 11.55 8.10
N VAL A 97 -1.16 11.52 6.77
CA VAL A 97 0.07 11.71 5.98
C VAL A 97 0.71 13.05 6.34
N ASP A 98 2.03 13.12 6.26
CA ASP A 98 2.78 14.29 6.71
C ASP A 98 2.63 15.44 5.71
N SER A 99 2.55 15.14 4.41
CA SER A 99 2.24 16.15 3.39
C SER A 99 1.45 15.59 2.20
N ILE A 100 0.68 16.47 1.56
CA ILE A 100 0.01 16.21 0.28
C ILE A 100 0.42 17.32 -0.68
N LYS A 101 1.04 16.97 -1.80
CA LYS A 101 1.35 17.90 -2.90
C LYS A 101 0.53 17.51 -4.13
N ALA A 102 0.01 18.48 -4.85
CA ALA A 102 -0.75 18.27 -6.09
C ALA A 102 -0.02 18.97 -7.24
N ILE A 103 0.17 18.25 -8.34
CA ILE A 103 0.70 18.77 -9.60
C ILE A 103 -0.22 18.22 -10.70
N ASP A 104 -0.99 19.10 -11.34
CA ASP A 104 -2.02 18.73 -12.30
C ASP A 104 -3.01 17.69 -11.72
N SER A 105 -3.15 16.52 -12.35
CA SER A 105 -3.99 15.40 -11.87
C SER A 105 -3.24 14.40 -10.99
N VAL A 106 -1.99 14.70 -10.61
CA VAL A 106 -1.11 13.82 -9.83
C VAL A 106 -0.95 14.35 -8.42
N TYR A 107 -1.20 13.47 -7.45
CA TYR A 107 -1.08 13.78 -6.02
C TYR A 107 0.00 12.93 -5.36
N TYR A 108 0.84 13.58 -4.56
CA TYR A 108 1.95 12.97 -3.84
C TYR A 108 1.66 13.03 -2.34
N LEU A 109 1.50 11.87 -1.71
CA LEU A 109 1.25 11.72 -0.29
C LEU A 109 2.55 11.23 0.37
N SER A 110 3.17 12.09 1.18
CA SER A 110 4.43 11.77 1.86
C SER A 110 4.21 11.34 3.31
N ASP A 111 4.93 10.29 3.71
CA ASP A 111 5.08 9.83 5.08
C ASP A 111 6.58 9.66 5.39
N SER A 112 7.12 10.56 6.20
CA SER A 112 8.53 10.64 6.59
C SER A 112 8.97 9.58 7.60
N ASP A 113 8.02 8.92 8.27
CA ASP A 113 8.26 7.90 9.28
C ASP A 113 7.27 6.74 9.07
N PHE A 114 7.34 6.12 7.90
CA PHE A 114 6.43 5.05 7.54
C PHE A 114 6.74 3.77 8.33
N ARG A 115 6.14 3.67 9.52
CA ARG A 115 6.45 2.69 10.57
C ARG A 115 6.41 1.23 10.12
N TRP A 116 5.63 0.87 9.11
CA TRP A 116 5.61 -0.49 8.57
C TRP A 116 6.95 -0.92 7.94
N LEU A 117 7.85 0.01 7.63
CA LEU A 117 9.20 -0.30 7.11
C LEU A 117 10.26 -0.51 8.20
N HIS A 118 10.00 -0.12 9.46
CA HIS A 118 11.01 -0.15 10.54
C HIS A 118 11.52 -1.55 10.91
N GLY A 119 10.76 -2.59 10.58
CA GLY A 119 11.10 -3.99 10.87
C GLY A 119 11.82 -4.73 9.74
N PHE A 120 12.08 -4.07 8.61
CA PHE A 120 12.66 -4.70 7.42
C PHE A 120 13.98 -4.05 7.02
N PRO A 121 14.90 -4.80 6.40
CA PRO A 121 16.19 -4.27 5.99
C PRO A 121 16.01 -3.00 5.18
N ARG A 122 16.72 -1.93 5.58
CA ARG A 122 16.76 -0.69 4.81
C ARG A 122 17.34 -1.00 3.43
N LEU A 123 16.70 -0.47 2.40
CA LEU A 123 17.22 -0.55 1.05
C LEU A 123 18.48 0.30 0.91
N LYS A 124 19.42 -0.16 0.08
CA LYS A 124 20.59 0.63 -0.34
C LYS A 124 20.23 1.60 -1.49
N GLU A 125 19.15 1.33 -2.21
CA GLU A 125 18.64 2.13 -3.35
C GLU A 125 17.15 2.46 -3.20
N SER A 126 16.65 3.38 -4.03
CA SER A 126 15.22 3.75 -4.01
C SER A 126 14.40 2.62 -4.61
N ASP A 127 13.44 2.06 -3.87
CA ASP A 127 12.45 1.14 -4.45
C ASP A 127 11.27 1.93 -4.98
N ARG A 128 10.74 1.48 -6.11
CA ARG A 128 9.49 1.98 -6.68
C ARG A 128 8.63 0.80 -7.08
N VAL A 129 7.41 0.76 -6.55
CA VAL A 129 6.38 -0.22 -6.91
C VAL A 129 5.19 0.45 -7.55
N GLN A 130 4.63 -0.21 -8.55
CA GLN A 130 3.42 0.24 -9.23
C GLN A 130 2.36 -0.86 -9.21
N THR A 131 1.11 -0.43 -9.33
CA THR A 131 -0.05 -1.31 -9.51
C THR A 131 0.13 -2.20 -10.76
N LEU A 132 -0.08 -3.52 -10.64
CA LEU A 132 0.21 -4.48 -11.73
C LEU A 132 -0.77 -4.39 -12.91
N ALA A 133 -1.95 -3.78 -12.74
CA ALA A 133 -3.04 -3.81 -13.72
C ALA A 133 -2.82 -2.95 -14.99
N ASN A 134 -1.82 -2.05 -15.03
CA ASN A 134 -1.53 -1.18 -16.18
C ASN A 134 -0.19 -1.48 -16.86
N SER A 135 0.40 -2.65 -16.60
CA SER A 135 1.67 -3.09 -17.19
C SER A 135 1.47 -3.65 -18.61
N GLU A 136 0.89 -2.86 -19.53
CA GLU A 136 1.06 -3.09 -20.97
C GLU A 136 2.14 -2.15 -21.48
N GLY A 137 3.40 -2.61 -21.42
CA GLY A 137 4.54 -1.86 -21.94
C GLY A 137 5.72 -1.91 -21.00
N GLU A 138 6.75 -2.62 -21.45
CA GLU A 138 8.12 -2.64 -20.94
C GLU A 138 8.26 -2.79 -19.42
N GLY A 139 8.68 -3.99 -19.01
CA GLY A 139 9.32 -4.17 -17.72
C GLY A 139 10.45 -3.14 -17.59
N SER A 140 10.18 -2.09 -16.82
CA SER A 140 11.20 -1.19 -16.30
C SER A 140 12.08 -2.04 -15.40
N LYS A 141 13.11 -2.63 -16.02
CA LYS A 141 14.31 -3.14 -15.37
C LYS A 141 15.10 -1.92 -14.90
N ASP A 142 14.65 -1.26 -13.85
CA ASP A 142 15.48 -0.29 -13.14
C ASP A 142 15.88 -0.86 -11.79
N GLY A 143 17.18 -1.16 -11.67
CA GLY A 143 17.85 -1.52 -10.42
C GLY A 143 17.90 -3.03 -10.16
N TYR A 144 19.09 -3.61 -10.31
CA TYR A 144 19.40 -4.93 -9.74
C TYR A 144 19.17 -4.86 -8.22
N THR A 145 18.03 -5.36 -7.77
CA THR A 145 17.74 -5.51 -6.35
C THR A 145 18.60 -6.67 -5.85
N GLU A 146 19.65 -6.36 -5.07
CA GLU A 146 20.34 -7.37 -4.25
C GLU A 146 19.29 -8.19 -3.48
N GLU A 147 19.52 -9.51 -3.37
CA GLU A 147 18.59 -10.40 -2.68
C GLU A 147 18.27 -9.85 -1.28
N PRO A 148 16.97 -9.75 -0.92
CA PRO A 148 16.58 -9.21 0.37
C PRO A 148 17.24 -10.02 1.49
N VAL A 149 17.77 -9.33 2.50
CA VAL A 149 18.25 -9.97 3.74
C VAL A 149 17.03 -10.41 4.55
N GLY A 150 16.31 -11.42 4.08
CA GLY A 150 15.08 -11.95 4.68
C GLY A 150 13.96 -12.20 3.67
N PRO A 151 12.85 -12.81 4.12
CA PRO A 151 11.73 -13.18 3.25
C PRO A 151 10.89 -11.99 2.77
N VAL A 152 11.08 -10.79 3.34
CA VAL A 152 10.28 -9.59 3.06
C VAL A 152 11.19 -8.40 2.82
N SER A 153 10.92 -7.69 1.73
CA SER A 153 11.56 -6.44 1.34
C SER A 153 10.65 -5.24 1.61
N HIS A 154 11.23 -4.03 1.62
CA HIS A 154 10.44 -2.78 1.62
C HIS A 154 9.46 -2.75 0.44
N ARG A 155 9.88 -3.25 -0.74
CA ARG A 155 9.04 -3.43 -1.91
C ARG A 155 7.72 -4.14 -1.61
N ASP A 156 7.77 -5.23 -0.85
CA ASP A 156 6.60 -6.04 -0.52
C ASP A 156 5.59 -5.26 0.32
N VAL A 157 6.10 -4.52 1.31
CA VAL A 157 5.29 -3.67 2.20
C VAL A 157 4.65 -2.53 1.41
N LEU A 158 5.42 -1.89 0.52
CA LEU A 158 4.90 -0.83 -0.35
C LEU A 158 3.82 -1.38 -1.28
N LEU A 159 4.04 -2.53 -1.91
CA LEU A 159 3.08 -3.13 -2.85
C LEU A 159 1.77 -3.51 -2.17
N TYR A 160 1.86 -4.10 -0.98
CA TYR A 160 0.70 -4.38 -0.15
C TYR A 160 -0.07 -3.09 0.20
N THR A 161 0.65 -2.03 0.58
CA THR A 161 0.06 -0.73 0.92
C THR A 161 -0.59 -0.05 -0.30
N VAL A 162 0.05 -0.12 -1.46
CA VAL A 162 -0.51 0.32 -2.76
C VAL A 162 -1.82 -0.43 -3.06
N GLY A 163 -1.85 -1.74 -2.82
CA GLY A 163 -3.07 -2.53 -2.94
C GLY A 163 -4.18 -2.01 -2.02
N ILE A 164 -3.88 -1.68 -0.76
CA ILE A 164 -4.86 -1.10 0.18
C ILE A 164 -5.41 0.21 -0.36
N ILE A 165 -4.55 1.13 -0.79
CA ILE A 165 -4.99 2.43 -1.36
C ILE A 165 -5.92 2.19 -2.55
N LYS A 166 -5.52 1.32 -3.49
CA LYS A 166 -6.32 0.98 -4.66
C LYS A 166 -7.69 0.42 -4.30
N GLY A 167 -7.75 -0.52 -3.37
CA GLY A 167 -9.02 -1.09 -2.90
C GLY A 167 -9.89 -0.05 -2.19
N ALA A 168 -9.27 0.86 -1.43
CA ALA A 168 -9.99 1.88 -0.68
C ALA A 168 -10.51 3.02 -1.58
N THR A 169 -9.92 3.24 -2.75
CA THR A 169 -10.40 4.27 -3.70
C THR A 169 -11.28 3.70 -4.80
N HIS A 170 -11.26 2.38 -5.04
CA HIS A 170 -11.95 1.74 -6.17
C HIS A 170 -13.40 2.17 -6.34
N SER A 171 -14.21 2.15 -5.28
CA SER A 171 -15.63 2.51 -5.34
C SER A 171 -15.89 4.02 -5.44
N LEU A 172 -14.87 4.85 -5.23
CA LEU A 172 -14.99 6.32 -5.26
C LEU A 172 -14.70 6.91 -6.65
N LEU A 173 -14.02 6.16 -7.52
CA LEU A 173 -13.49 6.68 -8.79
C LEU A 173 -14.53 6.88 -9.89
N GLY A 174 -15.70 6.25 -9.79
CA GLY A 174 -16.72 6.32 -10.85
C GLY A 174 -16.19 5.80 -12.18
N GLU A 175 -16.19 6.65 -13.21
CA GLU A 175 -15.65 6.36 -14.55
C GLU A 175 -14.16 6.72 -14.71
N SER A 176 -13.59 7.45 -13.76
CA SER A 176 -12.18 7.84 -13.81
C SER A 176 -11.27 6.67 -13.46
N SER A 177 -10.04 6.70 -13.99
CA SER A 177 -9.02 5.71 -13.67
C SER A 177 -7.98 6.28 -12.71
N LEU A 178 -7.40 5.41 -11.88
CA LEU A 178 -6.37 5.78 -10.90
C LEU A 178 -5.19 4.82 -11.00
N THR A 179 -4.00 5.38 -11.16
CA THR A 179 -2.75 4.65 -10.99
C THR A 179 -2.15 4.99 -9.62
N VAL A 180 -1.85 3.96 -8.83
CA VAL A 180 -1.21 4.12 -7.51
C VAL A 180 0.21 3.58 -7.58
N THR A 181 1.18 4.39 -7.16
CA THR A 181 2.61 4.06 -7.05
C THR A 181 3.06 4.27 -5.61
N GLY A 182 3.94 3.40 -5.10
CA GLY A 182 4.62 3.58 -3.82
C GLY A 182 6.13 3.67 -4.03
N THR A 183 6.79 4.64 -3.42
CA THR A 183 8.25 4.83 -3.50
C THR A 183 8.80 5.03 -2.10
N HIS A 184 9.94 4.40 -1.78
CA HIS A 184 10.71 4.71 -0.58
C HIS A 184 12.05 5.30 -0.98
N THR A 185 12.34 6.52 -0.52
CA THR A 185 13.54 7.27 -0.87
C THR A 185 14.71 6.92 0.04
N LYS A 186 15.93 7.27 -0.38
CA LYS A 186 17.15 7.07 0.43
C LYS A 186 17.16 7.93 1.70
N GLU A 187 16.46 9.06 1.66
CA GLU A 187 16.29 9.98 2.77
C GLU A 187 15.31 9.45 3.84
N GLY A 188 14.69 8.29 3.59
CA GLY A 188 13.74 7.65 4.50
C GLY A 188 12.28 8.09 4.29
N GLU A 189 12.01 8.91 3.28
CA GLU A 189 10.65 9.35 2.97
C GLU A 189 9.93 8.28 2.16
N THR A 190 8.68 7.99 2.53
CA THR A 190 7.79 7.13 1.74
C THR A 190 6.76 7.98 1.03
N ILE A 191 6.66 7.85 -0.28
CA ILE A 191 5.76 8.64 -1.12
C ILE A 191 4.80 7.72 -1.84
N PHE A 192 3.50 7.96 -1.65
CA PHE A 192 2.44 7.32 -2.42
C PHE A 192 1.89 8.32 -3.45
N THR A 193 2.02 7.97 -4.73
CA THR A 193 1.54 8.80 -5.83
C THR A 193 0.20 8.28 -6.33
N LEU A 194 -0.80 9.16 -6.39
CA LEU A 194 -2.13 8.93 -6.95
C LEU A 194 -2.27 9.75 -8.22
N ASP A 195 -2.22 9.09 -9.38
CA ASP A 195 -2.35 9.68 -10.70
C ASP A 195 -3.74 9.39 -11.27
N PHE A 196 -4.58 10.43 -11.37
CA PHE A 196 -5.94 10.33 -11.89
C PHE A 196 -5.95 10.64 -13.40
N LYS A 197 -6.58 9.76 -14.18
CA LYS A 197 -6.78 9.94 -15.63
C LYS A 197 -8.25 9.78 -16.00
#